data_AF-A0A7C8EEF1-F1
#
_entry.id   AF-A0A7C8EEF1-F1
#
_cell.length_a   1.000
_cell.length_b   1.000
_cell.length_c   1.000
_cell.angle_alpha   90.00
_cell.angle_beta   90.00
_cell.angle_gamma   90.00
#
_symmetry.space_group_name_H-M   'P 1'
#
loop_
_entity.id
_entity.type
_entity.pdbx_description
1 polymer ?
#
loop_
_entity_poly.entity_id
_entity_poly.type
_entity_poly.pdbx_seq_one_letter_code
_entity_poly.pdbx_strand_id
1 'polypeptide(L)'
;MKAIIDRKKCTVCGVCSDACPMSAISLGENQIEISDDCSLCGICVDTCEFGAISLPEVGKGPAEDLLGYRGVWVYAEWREGKVHKVSHELLSVGRVLADKRGVELGAVLLGSDIDDQTALELSSYGAEVIYVVDRPELAHFTDERYSKCIVELVRRNRPEILLAGATSMGRSFIPRVAASLRTGLTADCTELDINDEGLLLQTRPAFGGNIMATIICPNRRPQMATVRPKVMKPLKRPAHKARIERMELPGQCFEARVEVLEVIAEQDQTAKL
;
A
#
# COMPACT_ATOMS: atom_id res chain seq x y z
N MET A 1 14.00 -0.91 -11.42
CA MET A 1 13.66 -1.97 -12.39
C MET A 1 14.44 -1.66 -13.64
N LYS A 2 15.00 -2.67 -14.31
CA LYS A 2 15.90 -2.46 -15.46
C LYS A 2 15.46 -3.33 -16.64
N ALA A 3 15.93 -2.99 -17.84
CA ALA A 3 15.70 -3.81 -19.01
C ALA A 3 16.32 -5.21 -18.82
N ILE A 4 15.70 -6.21 -19.42
CA ILE A 4 16.08 -7.62 -19.32
C ILE A 4 16.84 -7.99 -20.59
N ILE A 5 17.95 -8.71 -20.43
CA ILE A 5 18.78 -9.15 -21.55
C ILE A 5 18.67 -10.67 -21.70
N ASP A 6 18.31 -11.13 -22.89
CA ASP A 6 18.41 -12.53 -23.29
C ASP A 6 19.84 -12.85 -23.74
N ARG A 7 20.56 -13.54 -22.87
CA ARG A 7 21.97 -13.94 -23.09
C ARG A 7 22.17 -14.84 -24.29
N LYS A 8 21.14 -15.55 -24.77
CA LYS A 8 21.27 -16.42 -25.95
C LYS A 8 21.24 -15.64 -27.27
N LYS A 9 20.64 -14.45 -27.26
CA LYS A 9 20.50 -13.60 -28.45
C LYS A 9 21.47 -12.43 -28.47
N CYS A 10 22.01 -12.04 -27.31
CA CYS A 10 22.93 -10.93 -27.19
C CYS A 10 24.29 -11.27 -27.80
N THR A 11 24.75 -10.44 -28.74
CA THR A 11 26.06 -10.56 -29.41
C THR A 11 27.12 -9.61 -28.85
N VAL A 12 26.79 -8.84 -27.79
CA VAL A 12 27.68 -7.85 -27.16
C VAL A 12 28.19 -6.80 -28.17
N CYS A 13 27.36 -6.41 -29.13
CA CYS A 13 27.74 -5.48 -30.21
C CYS A 13 27.94 -4.02 -29.78
N GLY A 14 27.53 -3.64 -28.56
CA GLY A 14 27.75 -2.29 -28.00
C GLY A 14 26.73 -1.22 -28.38
N VAL A 15 25.93 -1.41 -29.42
CA VAL A 15 25.02 -0.37 -29.94
C VAL A 15 24.01 0.14 -28.88
N CYS A 16 23.52 -0.74 -28.01
CA CYS A 16 22.60 -0.34 -26.94
C CYS A 16 23.27 0.50 -25.84
N SER A 17 24.59 0.38 -25.65
CA SER A 17 25.37 1.21 -24.71
C SER A 17 25.40 2.64 -25.19
N ASP A 18 25.71 2.85 -26.48
CA ASP A 18 25.81 4.16 -27.10
C ASP A 18 24.45 4.87 -27.19
N ALA A 19 23.38 4.09 -27.38
CA ALA A 19 22.02 4.62 -27.46
C ALA A 19 21.40 4.94 -26.07
N CYS A 20 22.05 4.59 -24.96
CA CYS A 20 21.47 4.76 -23.63
C CYS A 20 21.61 6.21 -23.13
N PRO A 21 20.52 6.99 -23.01
CA PRO A 21 20.60 8.38 -22.56
C PRO A 21 21.03 8.50 -21.08
N MET A 22 20.81 7.44 -20.31
CA MET A 22 21.19 7.37 -18.90
C MET A 22 22.60 6.81 -18.67
N SER A 23 23.29 6.39 -19.74
CA SER A 23 24.57 5.65 -19.64
C SER A 23 24.50 4.45 -18.67
N ALA A 24 23.30 3.87 -18.51
CA ALA A 24 23.02 2.80 -17.56
C ALA A 24 23.43 1.41 -18.07
N ILE A 25 24.05 1.33 -19.24
CA ILE A 25 24.41 0.08 -19.91
C ILE A 25 25.93 0.02 -20.00
N SER A 26 26.54 -1.05 -19.51
CA SER A 26 27.98 -1.26 -19.50
C SER A 26 28.34 -2.55 -20.25
N LEU A 27 29.37 -2.47 -21.08
CA LEU A 27 29.89 -3.58 -21.87
C LEU A 27 30.92 -4.37 -21.04
N GLY A 28 30.60 -5.62 -20.71
CA GLY A 28 31.56 -6.60 -20.18
C GLY A 28 32.11 -7.49 -21.30
N GLU A 29 33.03 -8.40 -20.95
CA GLU A 29 33.72 -9.25 -21.94
C GLU A 29 32.79 -10.21 -22.69
N ASN A 30 31.79 -10.78 -22.01
CA ASN A 30 30.85 -11.76 -22.57
C ASN A 30 29.37 -11.40 -22.36
N GLN A 31 29.08 -10.28 -21.70
CA GLN A 31 27.72 -9.85 -21.43
C GLN A 31 27.63 -8.34 -21.27
N ILE A 32 26.44 -7.82 -21.51
CA ILE A 32 26.09 -6.43 -21.23
C ILE A 32 25.42 -6.39 -19.85
N GLU A 33 25.79 -5.43 -19.02
CA GLU A 33 25.19 -5.20 -17.70
C GLU A 33 24.40 -3.90 -17.69
N ILE A 34 23.24 -3.92 -17.03
CA ILE A 34 22.40 -2.73 -16.88
C ILE A 34 22.36 -2.36 -15.39
N SER A 35 22.67 -1.10 -15.09
CA SER A 35 22.62 -0.54 -13.74
C SER A 35 21.19 -0.27 -13.29
N ASP A 36 21.02 0.09 -12.01
CA ASP A 36 19.72 0.47 -11.45
C ASP A 36 19.26 1.87 -11.87
N ASP A 37 20.12 2.64 -12.56
CA ASP A 37 19.81 3.97 -13.13
C ASP A 37 18.98 3.89 -14.42
N CYS A 38 18.69 2.69 -14.89
CA CYS A 38 17.86 2.45 -16.07
C CYS A 38 16.47 3.07 -15.88
N SER A 39 16.15 4.05 -16.72
CA SER A 39 14.85 4.73 -16.73
C SER A 39 13.75 3.98 -17.49
N LEU A 40 14.04 2.79 -18.03
CA LEU A 40 13.09 1.96 -18.82
C LEU A 40 12.51 2.69 -20.04
N CYS A 41 13.28 3.57 -20.68
CA CYS A 41 12.82 4.37 -21.83
C CYS A 41 12.55 3.58 -23.13
N GLY A 42 13.06 2.35 -23.25
CA GLY A 42 12.81 1.48 -24.42
C GLY A 42 13.79 1.62 -25.59
N ILE A 43 14.63 2.64 -25.63
CA ILE A 43 15.56 2.90 -26.76
C ILE A 43 16.47 1.68 -27.06
N CYS A 44 16.95 1.01 -26.02
CA CYS A 44 17.79 -0.18 -26.15
C CYS A 44 17.06 -1.39 -26.75
N VAL A 45 15.74 -1.48 -26.61
CA VAL A 45 14.91 -2.53 -27.23
C VAL A 45 14.77 -2.25 -28.72
N ASP A 46 14.45 -1.00 -29.08
CA ASP A 46 14.24 -0.59 -30.47
C ASP A 46 15.52 -0.71 -31.31
N THR A 47 16.67 -0.44 -30.70
CA THR A 47 17.96 -0.46 -31.40
C THR A 47 18.56 -1.87 -31.49
N CYS A 48 18.04 -2.85 -30.73
CA CYS A 48 18.61 -4.19 -30.72
C CYS A 48 18.10 -5.02 -31.90
N GLU A 49 18.89 -5.09 -32.98
CA GLU A 49 18.56 -5.89 -34.18
C GLU A 49 18.37 -7.40 -33.88
N PHE A 50 19.01 -7.91 -32.84
CA PHE A 50 18.91 -9.31 -32.41
C PHE A 50 17.71 -9.58 -31.50
N GLY A 51 16.95 -8.54 -31.12
CA GLY A 51 15.84 -8.65 -30.16
C GLY A 51 16.29 -9.23 -28.80
N ALA A 52 17.52 -8.94 -28.41
CA ALA A 52 18.14 -9.48 -27.20
C ALA A 52 17.78 -8.68 -25.94
N ILE A 53 17.21 -7.48 -26.08
CA ILE A 53 16.83 -6.63 -24.96
C ILE A 53 15.32 -6.49 -24.96
N SER A 54 14.70 -6.68 -23.80
CA SER A 54 13.27 -6.45 -23.59
C SER A 54 13.04 -5.57 -22.38
N LEU A 55 12.00 -4.76 -22.43
CA LEU A 55 11.50 -4.10 -21.23
C LEU A 55 10.80 -5.15 -20.36
N PRO A 56 10.95 -5.08 -19.02
CA PRO A 56 10.11 -5.87 -18.13
C PRO A 56 8.64 -5.55 -18.44
N GLU A 57 7.83 -6.57 -18.67
CA GLU A 57 6.40 -6.39 -18.92
C GLU A 57 5.76 -5.62 -17.76
N VAL A 58 5.06 -4.53 -18.08
CA VAL A 58 4.33 -3.73 -17.09
C VAL A 58 3.28 -4.63 -16.45
N GLY A 59 3.41 -4.85 -15.14
CA GLY A 59 2.47 -5.68 -14.38
C GLY A 59 2.90 -7.13 -14.18
N LYS A 60 3.90 -7.67 -14.89
CA LYS A 60 4.54 -8.97 -14.54
C LYS A 60 5.84 -8.72 -13.79
N GLY A 61 5.73 -8.26 -12.54
CA GLY A 61 6.83 -8.43 -11.59
C GLY A 61 7.11 -9.93 -11.42
N PRO A 62 8.30 -10.33 -10.92
CA PRO A 62 8.48 -11.71 -10.47
C PRO A 62 7.33 -12.01 -9.51
N ALA A 63 6.64 -13.13 -9.72
CA ALA A 63 5.72 -13.64 -8.71
C ALA A 63 6.58 -13.91 -7.48
N GLU A 64 6.68 -12.91 -6.59
CA GLU A 64 7.17 -13.13 -5.24
C GLU A 64 6.36 -14.27 -4.64
N ASP A 65 6.89 -14.97 -3.64
CA ASP A 65 6.17 -16.06 -3.00
C ASP A 65 4.85 -15.55 -2.38
N LEU A 66 3.78 -15.56 -3.19
CA LEU A 66 2.47 -14.99 -2.89
C LEU A 66 1.78 -15.81 -1.80
N LEU A 67 2.16 -17.09 -1.66
CA LEU A 67 1.60 -18.03 -0.70
C LEU A 67 1.97 -17.65 0.74
N GLY A 68 3.06 -16.91 0.94
CA GLY A 68 3.47 -16.41 2.26
C GLY A 68 2.63 -15.24 2.79
N TYR A 69 1.74 -14.66 1.98
CA TYR A 69 0.93 -13.51 2.39
C TYR A 69 -0.46 -13.95 2.84
N ARG A 70 -0.86 -13.57 4.05
CA ARG A 70 -2.17 -13.94 4.61
C ARG A 70 -2.76 -12.80 5.43
N GLY A 71 -4.08 -12.69 5.41
CA GLY A 71 -4.83 -11.74 6.21
C GLY A 71 -5.20 -10.47 5.47
N VAL A 72 -6.31 -9.88 5.90
CA VAL A 72 -6.80 -8.57 5.45
C VAL A 72 -6.47 -7.56 6.52
N TRP A 73 -5.75 -6.48 6.17
CA TRP A 73 -5.41 -5.42 7.11
C TRP A 73 -6.20 -4.16 6.80
N VAL A 74 -6.64 -3.48 7.86
CA VAL A 74 -7.28 -2.18 7.80
C VAL A 74 -6.47 -1.21 8.65
N TYR A 75 -6.02 -0.11 8.04
CA TYR A 75 -5.46 1.01 8.80
C TYR A 75 -6.59 1.76 9.49
N ALA A 76 -6.57 1.73 10.83
CA ALA A 76 -7.49 2.49 11.65
C ALA A 76 -6.92 3.89 11.87
N GLU A 77 -7.52 4.89 11.23
CA GLU A 77 -7.17 6.29 11.42
C GLU A 77 -7.51 6.71 12.84
N TRP A 78 -6.47 7.16 13.55
CA TRP A 78 -6.55 7.66 14.92
C TRP A 78 -6.11 9.12 14.95
N ARG A 79 -6.85 9.95 15.69
CA ARG A 79 -6.55 11.36 15.89
C ARG A 79 -7.02 11.79 17.27
N GLU A 80 -6.11 12.37 18.07
CA GLU A 80 -6.43 12.99 19.37
C GLU A 80 -7.27 12.06 20.28
N GLY A 81 -6.87 10.80 20.39
CA GLY A 81 -7.54 9.79 21.24
C GLY A 81 -8.78 9.15 20.63
N LYS A 82 -9.19 9.51 19.40
CA LYS A 82 -10.41 8.98 18.76
C LYS A 82 -10.12 8.30 17.43
N VAL A 83 -10.81 7.18 17.20
CA VAL A 83 -10.82 6.51 15.90
C VAL A 83 -11.77 7.25 14.97
N HIS A 84 -11.30 7.56 13.76
CA HIS A 84 -12.14 8.18 12.74
C HIS A 84 -13.19 7.19 12.21
N LYS A 85 -14.40 7.67 11.92
CA LYS A 85 -15.56 6.83 11.51
C LYS A 85 -15.27 5.95 10.29
N VAL A 86 -14.40 6.40 9.38
CA VAL A 86 -13.99 5.64 8.20
C VAL A 86 -13.37 4.28 8.56
N SER A 87 -12.68 4.18 9.70
CA SER A 87 -12.06 2.94 10.15
C SER A 87 -13.13 1.88 10.46
N HIS A 88 -14.27 2.28 11.02
CA HIS A 88 -15.38 1.36 11.33
C HIS A 88 -16.06 0.84 10.06
N GLU A 89 -16.21 1.72 9.06
CA GLU A 89 -16.72 1.38 7.74
C GLU A 89 -15.80 0.37 7.04
N LEU A 90 -14.50 0.63 7.08
CA LEU A 90 -13.46 -0.22 6.49
C LEU A 90 -13.36 -1.58 7.17
N LEU A 91 -13.44 -1.64 8.51
CA LEU A 91 -13.44 -2.91 9.23
C LEU A 91 -14.64 -3.78 8.85
N SER A 92 -15.79 -3.16 8.65
CA SER A 92 -17.00 -3.87 8.24
C SER A 92 -16.84 -4.52 6.86
N VAL A 93 -16.27 -3.81 5.89
CA VAL A 93 -15.96 -4.36 4.56
C VAL A 93 -14.81 -5.35 4.61
N GLY A 94 -13.74 -5.01 5.33
CA GLY A 94 -12.60 -5.87 5.56
C GLY A 94 -13.02 -7.23 6.12
N ARG A 95 -14.04 -7.27 6.98
CA ARG A 95 -14.60 -8.53 7.50
C ARG A 95 -15.30 -9.35 6.42
N VAL A 96 -16.10 -8.72 5.57
CA VAL A 96 -16.74 -9.42 4.43
C VAL A 96 -15.68 -10.00 3.50
N LEU A 97 -14.61 -9.24 3.24
CA LEU A 97 -13.49 -9.70 2.41
C LEU A 97 -12.70 -10.83 3.07
N ALA A 98 -12.44 -10.72 4.37
CA ALA A 98 -11.78 -11.73 5.19
C ALA A 98 -12.59 -13.04 5.24
N ASP A 99 -13.91 -12.94 5.41
CA ASP A 99 -14.85 -14.08 5.41
C ASP A 99 -14.84 -14.80 4.03
N LYS A 100 -14.85 -14.06 2.92
CA LYS A 100 -14.77 -14.62 1.56
C LYS A 100 -13.43 -15.31 1.29
N ARG A 101 -12.32 -14.77 1.81
CA ARG A 101 -10.97 -15.35 1.68
C ARG A 101 -10.68 -16.47 2.68
N GLY A 102 -11.45 -16.58 3.76
CA GLY A 102 -11.15 -17.48 4.87
C GLY A 102 -9.85 -17.11 5.62
N VAL A 103 -9.58 -15.82 5.78
CA VAL A 103 -8.38 -15.30 6.48
C VAL A 103 -8.79 -14.37 7.63
N GLU A 104 -7.85 -14.09 8.53
CA GLU A 104 -8.10 -13.20 9.67
C GLU A 104 -8.15 -11.72 9.26
N LEU A 105 -8.99 -10.93 9.94
CA LEU A 105 -9.02 -9.47 9.83
C LEU A 105 -8.11 -8.81 10.86
N GLY A 106 -7.07 -8.11 10.40
CA GLY A 106 -6.17 -7.29 11.19
C GLY A 106 -6.56 -5.80 11.15
N ALA A 107 -6.49 -5.11 12.28
CA ALA A 107 -6.53 -3.66 12.37
C ALA A 107 -5.14 -3.13 12.74
N VAL A 108 -4.64 -2.11 12.06
CA VAL A 108 -3.38 -1.43 12.40
C VAL A 108 -3.71 -0.07 12.97
N LEU A 109 -3.28 0.18 14.21
CA LEU A 109 -3.52 1.41 14.95
C LEU A 109 -2.17 2.05 15.34
N LEU A 110 -1.97 3.29 14.90
CA LEU A 110 -0.76 4.07 15.14
C LEU A 110 -1.15 5.37 15.88
N GLY A 111 -0.53 5.63 17.02
CA GLY A 111 -0.83 6.81 17.84
C GLY A 111 -0.01 6.86 19.11
N SER A 112 -0.44 7.71 20.04
CA SER A 112 0.15 7.87 21.38
C SER A 112 -0.91 7.72 22.45
N ASP A 113 -0.55 7.11 23.58
CA ASP A 113 -1.43 6.88 24.73
C ASP A 113 -2.74 6.19 24.30
N ILE A 114 -2.60 5.04 23.64
CA ILE A 114 -3.73 4.29 23.10
C ILE A 114 -4.35 3.45 24.21
N ASP A 115 -5.57 3.84 24.59
CA ASP A 115 -6.37 3.10 25.55
C ASP A 115 -6.80 1.72 25.01
N ASP A 116 -6.86 0.74 25.92
CA ASP A 116 -7.39 -0.60 25.63
C ASP A 116 -8.86 -0.53 25.16
N GLN A 117 -9.59 0.52 25.52
CA GLN A 117 -10.97 0.75 25.10
C GLN A 117 -11.07 1.05 23.60
N THR A 118 -10.09 1.75 23.03
CA THR A 118 -10.01 2.03 21.59
C THR A 118 -9.80 0.73 20.81
N ALA A 119 -8.96 -0.16 21.32
CA ALA A 119 -8.80 -1.50 20.74
C ALA A 119 -10.10 -2.32 20.84
N LEU A 120 -10.82 -2.25 21.97
CA LEU A 120 -12.09 -2.93 22.14
C LEU A 120 -13.18 -2.42 21.17
N GLU A 121 -13.18 -1.12 20.87
CA GLU A 121 -14.06 -0.53 19.87
C GLU A 121 -13.81 -1.17 18.49
N LEU A 122 -12.55 -1.24 18.04
CA LEU A 122 -12.19 -1.87 16.76
C LEU A 122 -12.57 -3.36 16.73
N SER A 123 -12.43 -4.05 17.85
CA SER A 123 -12.87 -5.44 18.01
C SER A 123 -14.38 -5.59 17.77
N SER A 124 -15.18 -4.63 18.23
CA SER A 124 -16.65 -4.64 18.04
C SER A 124 -17.07 -4.46 16.57
N TYR A 125 -16.15 -4.04 15.69
CA TYR A 125 -16.36 -3.92 14.24
C TYR A 125 -15.78 -5.10 13.46
N GLY A 126 -15.30 -6.16 14.13
CA GLY A 126 -14.92 -7.42 13.50
C GLY A 126 -13.41 -7.67 13.36
N ALA A 127 -12.55 -6.79 13.90
CA ALA A 127 -11.09 -6.98 13.90
C ALA A 127 -10.67 -8.12 14.83
N GLU A 128 -10.05 -9.18 14.32
CA GLU A 128 -9.57 -10.33 15.10
C GLU A 128 -8.20 -10.10 15.72
N VAL A 129 -7.32 -9.40 14.99
CA VAL A 129 -5.99 -9.03 15.47
C VAL A 129 -5.87 -7.51 15.41
N ILE A 130 -5.36 -6.89 16.45
CA ILE A 130 -5.17 -5.44 16.51
C ILE A 130 -3.68 -5.19 16.77
N TYR A 131 -2.99 -4.71 15.74
CA TYR A 131 -1.60 -4.28 15.82
C TYR A 131 -1.55 -2.85 16.31
N VAL A 132 -1.05 -2.66 17.53
CA VAL A 132 -0.96 -1.36 18.18
C VAL A 132 0.50 -0.94 18.24
N VAL A 133 0.80 0.24 17.71
CA VAL A 133 2.08 0.92 17.92
C VAL A 133 1.78 2.19 18.70
N ASP A 134 2.10 2.15 19.99
CA ASP A 134 1.90 3.27 20.92
C ASP A 134 3.23 3.95 21.20
N ARG A 135 3.38 5.17 20.69
CA ARG A 135 4.61 5.95 20.79
C ARG A 135 4.31 7.46 20.85
N PRO A 136 4.95 8.22 21.76
CA PRO A 136 4.79 9.67 21.83
C PRO A 136 5.09 10.39 20.51
N GLU A 137 6.02 9.86 19.72
CA GLU A 137 6.41 10.41 18.41
C GLU A 137 5.28 10.33 17.35
N LEU A 138 4.23 9.54 17.62
CA LEU A 138 3.04 9.39 16.79
C LEU A 138 1.84 10.19 17.31
N ALA A 139 2.02 11.07 18.31
CA ALA A 139 0.95 11.93 18.82
C ALA A 139 0.38 12.86 17.73
N HIS A 140 1.27 13.36 16.86
CA HIS A 140 0.90 14.17 15.71
C HIS A 140 1.14 13.40 14.41
N PHE A 141 0.17 13.50 13.51
CA PHE A 141 0.29 12.87 12.21
C PHE A 141 1.47 13.45 11.42
N THR A 142 2.31 12.57 10.89
CA THR A 142 3.39 12.94 9.98
C THR A 142 3.58 11.81 8.98
N ASP A 143 3.51 12.13 7.69
CA ASP A 143 3.53 11.13 6.61
C ASP A 143 4.74 10.20 6.68
N GLU A 144 5.91 10.73 7.04
CA GLU A 144 7.16 9.97 7.12
C GLU A 144 7.13 8.88 8.18
N ARG A 145 6.73 9.24 9.41
CA ARG A 145 6.68 8.30 10.53
C ARG A 145 5.67 7.20 10.28
N TYR A 146 4.46 7.59 9.88
CA TYR A 146 3.37 6.66 9.59
C TYR A 146 3.70 5.72 8.43
N SER A 147 4.28 6.26 7.35
CA SER A 147 4.68 5.43 6.21
C SER A 147 5.74 4.41 6.60
N LYS A 148 6.80 4.82 7.31
CA LYS A 148 7.87 3.92 7.76
C LYS A 148 7.35 2.83 8.70
N CYS A 149 6.45 3.19 9.62
CA CYS A 149 5.85 2.24 10.56
C CYS A 149 5.02 1.18 9.82
N ILE A 150 4.14 1.59 8.90
CA ILE A 150 3.30 0.63 8.15
C ILE A 150 4.16 -0.24 7.24
N VAL A 151 5.17 0.31 6.56
CA VAL A 151 6.08 -0.47 5.72
C VAL A 151 6.78 -1.56 6.53
N GLU A 152 7.25 -1.25 7.74
CA GLU A 152 7.92 -2.20 8.61
C GLU A 152 6.96 -3.29 9.12
N LEU A 153 5.75 -2.92 9.54
CA LEU A 153 4.72 -3.88 9.95
C LEU A 153 4.32 -4.82 8.82
N VAL A 154 4.11 -4.29 7.62
CA VAL A 154 3.76 -5.08 6.43
C VAL A 154 4.89 -6.03 6.05
N ARG A 155 6.16 -5.62 6.18
CA ARG A 155 7.31 -6.50 5.91
C ARG A 155 7.41 -7.67 6.89
N ARG A 156 7.07 -7.46 8.16
CA ARG A 156 7.12 -8.50 9.20
C ARG A 156 5.99 -9.51 9.09
N ASN A 157 4.76 -9.03 8.90
CA ASN A 157 3.57 -9.86 8.99
C ASN A 157 3.00 -10.28 7.62
N ARG A 158 3.45 -9.66 6.52
CA ARG A 158 3.09 -9.99 5.13
C ARG A 158 1.57 -10.14 4.91
N PRO A 159 0.76 -9.10 5.15
CA PRO A 159 -0.67 -9.13 4.85
C PRO A 159 -0.96 -9.26 3.35
N GLU A 160 -2.05 -9.93 3.00
CA GLU A 160 -2.45 -10.07 1.60
C GLU A 160 -3.10 -8.79 1.06
N ILE A 161 -3.94 -8.15 1.88
CA ILE A 161 -4.70 -6.95 1.52
C ILE A 161 -4.43 -5.87 2.58
N LEU A 162 -4.27 -4.62 2.17
CA LEU A 162 -4.17 -3.47 3.07
C LEU A 162 -5.14 -2.37 2.61
N LEU A 163 -6.13 -2.07 3.45
CA LEU A 163 -7.16 -1.07 3.20
C LEU A 163 -6.93 0.16 4.07
N ALA A 164 -7.19 1.34 3.52
CA ALA A 164 -7.13 2.60 4.26
C ALA A 164 -8.26 3.55 3.83
N GLY A 165 -8.54 4.56 4.66
CA GLY A 165 -9.55 5.56 4.33
C GLY A 165 -9.02 6.55 3.30
N ALA A 166 -9.82 6.97 2.33
CA ALA A 166 -9.47 8.04 1.41
C ALA A 166 -9.69 9.44 2.04
N THR A 167 -9.21 9.61 3.27
CA THR A 167 -9.19 10.89 4.00
C THR A 167 -8.01 11.75 3.55
N SER A 168 -7.83 12.94 4.12
CA SER A 168 -6.60 13.73 3.92
C SER A 168 -5.36 12.93 4.35
N MET A 169 -5.44 12.25 5.50
CA MET A 169 -4.38 11.39 6.02
C MET A 169 -4.08 10.23 5.07
N GLY A 170 -5.07 9.39 4.77
CA GLY A 170 -4.84 8.19 3.98
C GLY A 170 -4.42 8.48 2.54
N ARG A 171 -4.94 9.55 1.91
CA ARG A 171 -4.49 9.97 0.57
C ARG A 171 -3.05 10.50 0.55
N SER A 172 -2.53 10.96 1.68
CA SER A 172 -1.19 11.54 1.76
C SER A 172 -0.12 10.47 1.92
N PHE A 173 -0.25 9.56 2.89
CA PHE A 173 0.84 8.63 3.22
C PHE A 173 0.71 7.23 2.58
N ILE A 174 -0.50 6.73 2.28
CA ILE A 174 -0.68 5.38 1.70
C ILE A 174 -0.03 5.23 0.31
N PRO A 175 -0.04 6.24 -0.59
CA PRO A 175 0.75 6.18 -1.82
C PRO A 175 2.24 6.00 -1.58
N ARG A 176 2.78 6.62 -0.52
CA ARG A 176 4.18 6.47 -0.12
C ARG A 176 4.49 5.07 0.38
N VAL A 177 3.56 4.46 1.12
CA VAL A 177 3.65 3.05 1.54
C VAL A 177 3.66 2.13 0.32
N ALA A 178 2.75 2.32 -0.63
CA ALA A 178 2.67 1.51 -1.85
C ALA A 178 3.94 1.61 -2.69
N ALA A 179 4.48 2.82 -2.86
CA ALA A 179 5.75 3.05 -3.56
C ALA A 179 6.93 2.36 -2.85
N SER A 180 6.98 2.43 -1.51
CA SER A 180 8.05 1.81 -0.71
C SER A 180 8.00 0.28 -0.73
N LEU A 181 6.81 -0.30 -0.83
CA LEU A 181 6.57 -1.74 -0.97
C LEU A 181 6.60 -2.22 -2.42
N ARG A 182 6.70 -1.31 -3.40
CA ARG A 182 6.65 -1.61 -4.84
C ARG A 182 5.40 -2.40 -5.25
N THR A 183 4.26 -2.07 -4.66
CA THR A 183 2.96 -2.69 -4.94
C THR A 183 1.97 -1.70 -5.57
N GLY A 184 0.85 -2.21 -6.07
CA GLY A 184 -0.23 -1.40 -6.65
C GLY A 184 -1.13 -0.82 -5.56
N LEU A 185 -1.63 0.40 -5.81
CA LEU A 185 -2.61 1.09 -4.97
C LEU A 185 -3.76 1.61 -5.83
N THR A 186 -5.00 1.21 -5.51
CA THR A 186 -6.19 1.81 -6.11
C THR A 186 -6.77 2.86 -5.18
N ALA A 187 -6.82 4.11 -5.64
CA ALA A 187 -7.33 5.21 -4.84
C ALA A 187 -8.86 5.39 -5.00
N ASP A 188 -9.53 5.88 -3.95
CA ASP A 188 -10.94 6.28 -3.97
C ASP A 188 -11.91 5.19 -4.45
N CYS A 189 -11.70 3.96 -3.99
CA CYS A 189 -12.61 2.84 -4.26
C CYS A 189 -14.00 3.11 -3.66
N THR A 190 -15.01 2.75 -4.44
CA THR A 190 -16.42 2.77 -4.04
C THR A 190 -16.95 1.38 -3.75
N GLU A 191 -16.35 0.36 -4.36
CA GLU A 191 -16.74 -1.02 -4.14
C GLU A 191 -15.50 -1.90 -4.14
N LEU A 192 -15.50 -2.90 -3.26
CA LEU A 192 -14.43 -3.87 -3.10
C LEU A 192 -15.06 -5.25 -3.06
N ASP A 193 -14.54 -6.15 -3.87
CA ASP A 193 -14.91 -7.56 -3.82
C ASP A 193 -13.70 -8.46 -4.09
N ILE A 194 -13.88 -9.77 -3.99
CA ILE A 194 -12.88 -10.79 -4.28
C ILE A 194 -13.38 -11.66 -5.43
N ASN A 195 -12.53 -11.89 -6.44
CA ASN A 195 -12.84 -12.79 -7.54
C ASN A 195 -12.60 -14.27 -7.15
N ASP A 196 -12.95 -15.20 -8.04
CA ASP A 196 -12.78 -16.64 -7.82
C ASP A 196 -11.31 -17.07 -7.68
N GLU A 197 -10.38 -16.31 -8.27
CA GLU A 197 -8.93 -16.49 -8.12
C GLU A 197 -8.39 -15.88 -6.80
N GLY A 198 -9.26 -15.20 -6.07
CA GLY A 198 -8.98 -14.60 -4.78
C GLY A 198 -8.30 -13.22 -4.82
N LEU A 199 -8.16 -12.59 -5.98
CA LEU A 199 -7.69 -11.21 -6.13
C LEU A 199 -8.74 -10.19 -5.69
N LEU A 200 -8.28 -9.05 -5.19
CA LEU A 200 -9.13 -7.93 -4.78
C LEU A 200 -9.57 -7.13 -6.01
N LEU A 201 -10.86 -7.19 -6.31
CA LEU A 201 -11.56 -6.35 -7.28
C LEU A 201 -11.77 -4.96 -6.68
N GLN A 202 -11.09 -3.97 -7.24
CA GLN A 202 -11.10 -2.59 -6.73
C GLN A 202 -11.84 -1.69 -7.70
N THR A 203 -13.11 -1.44 -7.42
CA THR A 203 -13.96 -0.62 -8.28
C THR A 203 -13.89 0.83 -7.86
N ARG A 204 -13.51 1.71 -8.80
CA ARG A 204 -13.50 3.16 -8.59
C ARG A 204 -14.07 3.92 -9.78
N PRO A 205 -14.65 5.10 -9.56
CA PRO A 205 -14.94 6.05 -10.62
C PRO A 205 -13.64 6.63 -11.21
N ALA A 206 -13.57 6.65 -12.54
CA ALA A 206 -12.54 7.31 -13.33
C ALA A 206 -13.20 8.37 -14.24
N PHE A 207 -12.38 9.27 -14.80
CA PHE A 207 -12.84 10.31 -15.75
C PHE A 207 -14.03 11.13 -15.24
N GLY A 208 -13.88 11.73 -14.05
CA GLY A 208 -14.94 12.56 -13.45
C GLY A 208 -16.15 11.80 -12.93
N GLY A 209 -16.11 10.46 -12.88
CA GLY A 209 -17.24 9.62 -12.46
C GLY A 209 -18.04 9.01 -13.60
N ASN A 210 -17.67 9.30 -14.85
CA ASN A 210 -18.39 8.79 -16.03
C ASN A 210 -18.09 7.32 -16.34
N ILE A 211 -16.94 6.81 -15.89
CA ILE A 211 -16.51 5.43 -16.15
C ILE A 211 -16.23 4.77 -14.81
N MET A 212 -16.81 3.59 -14.62
CA MET A 212 -16.48 2.71 -13.50
C MET A 212 -15.40 1.73 -13.96
N ALA A 213 -14.24 1.77 -13.33
CA ALA A 213 -13.13 0.87 -13.63
C ALA A 213 -12.91 -0.08 -12.46
N THR A 214 -12.78 -1.36 -12.76
CA THR A 214 -12.37 -2.39 -11.79
C THR A 214 -10.90 -2.71 -12.03
N ILE A 215 -10.06 -2.41 -11.04
CA ILE A 215 -8.62 -2.62 -11.11
C ILE A 215 -8.25 -3.82 -10.23
N ILE A 216 -7.29 -4.63 -10.71
CA ILE A 216 -6.74 -5.78 -9.98
C ILE A 216 -5.22 -5.67 -9.91
N CYS A 217 -4.63 -6.24 -8.86
CA CYS A 217 -3.18 -6.32 -8.68
C CYS A 217 -2.74 -7.79 -8.58
N PRO A 218 -2.53 -8.48 -9.72
CA PRO A 218 -2.30 -9.92 -9.71
C PRO A 218 -0.96 -10.30 -9.07
N ASN A 219 0.12 -9.60 -9.42
CA ASN A 219 1.49 -10.06 -9.21
C ASN A 219 2.23 -9.39 -8.04
N ARG A 220 1.58 -8.52 -7.25
CA ARG A 220 2.21 -7.82 -6.13
C ARG A 220 1.35 -7.91 -4.87
N ARG A 221 2.01 -7.87 -3.71
CA ARG A 221 1.39 -7.87 -2.38
C ARG A 221 2.07 -6.83 -1.48
N PRO A 222 1.34 -6.24 -0.51
CA PRO A 222 -0.10 -6.36 -0.30
C PRO A 222 -0.90 -5.70 -1.45
N GLN A 223 -2.11 -6.18 -1.70
CA GLN A 223 -3.06 -5.48 -2.56
C GLN A 223 -3.62 -4.29 -1.78
N MET A 224 -3.36 -3.07 -2.24
CA MET A 224 -3.69 -1.86 -1.48
C MET A 224 -4.84 -1.09 -2.11
N ALA A 225 -5.79 -0.64 -1.30
CA ALA A 225 -6.86 0.23 -1.75
C ALA A 225 -7.18 1.31 -0.71
N THR A 226 -7.48 2.54 -1.16
CA THR A 226 -8.15 3.53 -0.31
C THR A 226 -9.63 3.58 -0.63
N VAL A 227 -10.48 3.57 0.39
CA VAL A 227 -11.95 3.58 0.22
C VAL A 227 -12.51 4.94 0.58
N ARG A 228 -13.41 5.44 -0.27
CA ARG A 228 -14.08 6.71 -0.02
C ARG A 228 -14.94 6.63 1.25
N PRO A 229 -14.81 7.61 2.18
CA PRO A 229 -15.65 7.64 3.37
C PRO A 229 -17.14 7.69 3.04
N LYS A 230 -17.99 7.13 3.92
CA LYS A 230 -19.46 7.09 3.84
C LYS A 230 -20.04 6.23 2.71
N VAL A 231 -19.20 5.54 1.95
CA VAL A 231 -19.70 4.59 0.93
C VAL A 231 -20.18 3.30 1.59
N MET A 232 -19.50 2.89 2.66
CA MET A 232 -19.76 1.63 3.35
C MET A 232 -20.48 1.88 4.66
N LYS A 233 -21.37 0.97 5.05
CA LYS A 233 -22.11 1.10 6.32
C LYS A 233 -21.35 0.35 7.42
N PRO A 234 -21.07 1.01 8.57
CA PRO A 234 -20.41 0.33 9.68
C PRO A 234 -21.40 -0.63 10.35
N LEU A 235 -21.03 -1.90 10.45
CA LEU A 235 -21.82 -2.94 11.09
C LEU A 235 -21.18 -3.34 12.41
N LYS A 236 -21.83 -3.01 13.53
CA LYS A 236 -21.40 -3.51 14.84
C LYS A 236 -21.74 -4.99 14.97
N ARG A 237 -20.76 -5.79 15.37
CA ARG A 237 -20.91 -7.22 15.68
C ARG A 237 -20.74 -7.42 17.20
N PRO A 238 -21.28 -8.49 17.79
CA PRO A 238 -21.00 -8.81 19.18
C PRO A 238 -19.49 -8.93 19.38
N ALA A 239 -18.97 -8.26 20.40
CA ALA A 239 -17.54 -8.19 20.66
C ALA A 239 -16.95 -9.59 20.83
N HIS A 240 -16.07 -10.00 19.92
CA HIS A 240 -15.20 -11.16 20.11
C HIS A 240 -13.93 -10.71 20.84
N LYS A 241 -13.21 -11.65 21.47
CA LYS A 241 -11.88 -11.36 22.04
C LYS A 241 -10.88 -11.21 20.90
N ALA A 242 -10.62 -9.97 20.46
CA ALA A 242 -9.49 -9.70 19.57
C ALA A 242 -8.14 -9.93 20.28
N ARG A 243 -7.16 -10.41 19.54
CA ARG A 243 -5.76 -10.49 19.98
C ARG A 243 -5.10 -9.13 19.77
N ILE A 244 -4.75 -8.46 20.86
CA ILE A 244 -4.03 -7.18 20.82
C ILE A 244 -2.53 -7.48 20.80
N GLU A 245 -1.86 -7.10 19.73
CA GLU A 245 -0.41 -7.22 19.57
C GLU A 245 0.22 -5.83 19.64
N ARG A 246 0.87 -5.52 20.76
CA ARG A 246 1.67 -4.30 20.91
C ARG A 246 3.01 -4.52 20.20
N MET A 247 3.22 -3.79 19.12
CA MET A 247 4.38 -3.97 18.23
C MET A 247 5.46 -2.94 18.56
N GLU A 248 6.64 -3.42 18.94
CA GLU A 248 7.82 -2.58 19.09
C GLU A 248 8.54 -2.43 17.74
N LEU A 249 8.60 -1.18 17.26
CA LEU A 249 9.26 -0.81 16.02
C LEU A 249 10.63 -0.17 16.29
N PRO A 250 11.60 -0.34 15.38
CA PRO A 250 12.94 0.22 15.54
C PRO A 250 12.89 1.75 15.50
N GLY A 251 13.77 2.40 16.26
CA GLY A 251 13.84 3.86 16.41
C GLY A 251 13.87 4.63 15.07
N GLN A 252 14.50 4.05 14.05
CA GLN A 252 14.63 4.64 12.71
C GLN A 252 13.27 4.89 12.01
N CYS A 253 12.22 4.17 12.41
CA CYS A 253 10.86 4.38 11.91
C CYS A 253 10.29 5.76 12.32
N PHE A 254 10.78 6.34 13.40
CA PHE A 254 10.25 7.58 13.99
C PHE A 254 11.02 8.85 13.58
N GLU A 255 12.16 8.69 12.89
CA GLU A 255 12.88 9.80 12.31
C GLU A 255 12.07 10.43 11.16
N ALA A 256 11.83 11.73 11.25
CA ALA A 256 11.13 12.50 10.24
C ALA A 256 11.86 13.81 9.99
N ARG A 257 11.79 14.29 8.75
CA ARG A 257 12.30 15.60 8.34
C ARG A 257 11.30 16.73 8.61
N VAL A 258 10.08 16.38 9.02
CA VAL A 258 8.98 17.30 9.27
C VAL A 258 8.72 17.35 10.77
N GLU A 259 8.62 18.57 11.29
CA GLU A 259 8.25 18.86 12.67
C GLU A 259 6.92 19.61 12.67
N VAL A 260 6.00 19.17 13.53
CA VAL A 260 4.70 19.81 13.71
C VAL A 260 4.84 20.83 14.83
N LEU A 261 4.82 22.11 14.48
CA LEU A 261 4.93 23.20 15.46
C LEU A 261 3.60 23.45 16.19
N GLU A 262 2.50 23.48 15.44
CA GLU A 262 1.18 23.77 15.96
C GLU A 262 0.11 23.10 15.08
N VAL A 263 -0.99 22.65 15.70
CA VAL A 263 -2.17 22.15 15.01
C VAL A 263 -3.33 23.11 15.29
N ILE A 264 -3.70 23.89 14.27
CA ILE A 264 -4.82 24.83 14.36
C ILE A 264 -6.08 24.12 13.85
N ALA A 265 -7.08 23.97 14.71
CA ALA A 265 -8.38 23.45 14.29
C ALA A 265 -9.09 24.52 13.44
N GLU A 266 -9.42 24.16 12.20
CA GLU A 266 -10.19 25.02 11.31
C GLU A 266 -11.59 25.23 11.92
N GLN A 267 -11.92 26.47 12.27
CA GLN A 267 -13.29 26.85 12.61
C GLN A 267 -14.04 26.99 11.29
N ASP A 268 -15.01 26.11 11.03
CA ASP A 268 -15.90 26.18 9.87
C ASP A 268 -16.55 27.57 9.80
N GLN A 269 -15.97 28.48 9.01
CA GLN A 269 -16.69 29.63 8.51
C GLN A 269 -17.57 29.10 7.41
N THR A 270 -18.86 28.94 7.73
CA THR A 270 -19.92 28.54 6.82
C THR A 270 -19.72 29.29 5.50
N ALA A 271 -19.26 28.57 4.47
CA ALA A 271 -19.22 29.11 3.13
C ALA A 271 -20.67 29.48 2.78
N LYS A 272 -20.96 30.78 2.73
CA LYS A 272 -22.23 31.28 2.21
C LYS A 272 -22.27 30.89 0.73
N LEU A 273 -23.02 29.83 0.44
CA LEU A 273 -23.56 29.56 -0.89
C LEU A 273 -24.48 30.71 -1.31
#